data_AF-A0A059FS67-F1
#
_entry.id   AF-A0A059FS67-F1
#
_cell.length_a   1.000
_cell.length_b   1.000
_cell.length_c   1.000
_cell.angle_alpha   90.00
_cell.angle_beta   90.00
_cell.angle_gamma   90.00
#
_symmetry.space_group_name_H-M   'P 1'
#
loop_
_entity.id
_entity.type
_entity.pdbx_description
1 polymer ?
#
loop_
_entity_poly.entity_id
_entity_poly.type
_entity_poly.pdbx_seq_one_letter_code
_entity_poly.pdbx_strand_id
1 'polypeptide(L)' 'MLTQDPDVKAELVANTARAVERGAFGSPTFLVGDEMWFGKDRLRDVVEAAAV' A
#
# COMPACT_ATOMS: atom_id res chain seq x y z
N MET A 1 12.81 17.58 14.24
CA MET A 1 12.36 17.41 12.83
C MET A 1 11.87 15.97 12.69
N LEU A 2 10.56 15.76 12.58
CA LEU A 2 9.94 14.42 12.65
C LEU A 2 10.45 13.44 11.58
N THR A 3 10.86 13.94 10.42
CA THR A 3 11.35 13.10 9.30
C THR A 3 12.73 12.51 9.52
N GLN A 4 13.44 12.89 10.59
CA GLN A 4 14.75 12.35 10.97
C GLN A 4 14.68 11.48 12.23
N ASP A 5 13.50 11.33 12.82
CA ASP A 5 13.31 10.50 13.99
C ASP A 5 13.59 9.02 13.63
N PRO A 6 14.45 8.30 14.38
CA PRO A 6 14.76 6.91 14.11
C PRO A 6 13.54 6.00 14.06
N ASP A 7 12.54 6.23 14.92
CA ASP A 7 11.35 5.38 14.99
C ASP A 7 10.46 5.59 13.77
N VAL A 8 10.34 6.84 13.31
CA VAL A 8 9.62 7.18 12.06
C VAL A 8 10.29 6.55 10.84
N LYS A 9 11.63 6.54 10.80
CA LYS A 9 12.38 5.87 9.71
C LYS A 9 12.20 4.36 9.74
N ALA A 10 12.25 3.75 10.93
CA ALA A 10 12.05 2.32 11.09
C ALA A 10 10.65 1.91 10.63
N GLU A 11 9.62 2.66 11.01
CA GLU A 11 8.24 2.41 10.59
C GLU A 11 8.07 2.53 9.06
N LEU A 12 8.65 3.56 8.45
CA LEU A 12 8.63 3.73 6.99
C LEU A 12 9.24 2.52 6.26
N VAL A 13 10.40 2.04 6.73
CA VAL A 13 11.07 0.87 6.15
C VAL A 13 10.23 -0.38 6.32
N ALA A 14 9.68 -0.62 7.53
CA ALA A 14 8.85 -1.78 7.81
C ALA A 14 7.58 -1.80 6.94
N ASN A 15 6.90 -0.66 6.79
CA ASN A 15 5.71 -0.55 5.94
C ASN A 15 6.04 -0.77 4.45
N THR A 16 7.18 -0.26 3.99
CA THR A 16 7.63 -0.46 2.60
C THR A 16 7.97 -1.93 2.33
N ALA A 17 8.66 -2.59 3.26
CA ALA A 17 8.97 -4.02 3.16
C ALA A 17 7.70 -4.87 3.10
N ARG A 18 6.73 -4.62 3.99
CA ARG A 18 5.42 -5.29 3.98
C ARG A 18 4.67 -5.11 2.66
N ALA A 19 4.74 -3.94 2.04
CA ALA A 19 4.12 -3.71 0.74
C ALA A 19 4.76 -4.58 -0.36
N VAL A 20 6.10 -4.66 -0.37
CA VAL A 20 6.86 -5.51 -1.31
C VAL A 20 6.57 -6.99 -1.09
N GLU A 21 6.53 -7.45 0.17
CA GLU A 21 6.19 -8.84 0.52
C GLU A 21 4.78 -9.23 0.02
N ARG A 22 3.84 -8.29 0.02
CA ARG A 22 2.50 -8.49 -0.56
C ARG A 22 2.46 -8.33 -2.08
N GLY A 23 3.61 -8.13 -2.74
CA GLY A 23 3.76 -8.07 -4.19
C GLY A 23 3.56 -6.68 -4.81
N ALA A 24 3.42 -5.62 -4.01
CA ALA A 24 3.30 -4.26 -4.54
C ALA A 24 4.61 -3.85 -5.24
N PHE A 25 4.51 -3.39 -6.47
CA PHE A 25 5.65 -2.99 -7.32
C PHE A 25 5.64 -1.49 -7.67
N GLY A 26 4.62 -0.74 -7.27
CA GLY A 26 4.47 0.67 -7.56
C GLY A 26 3.38 1.34 -6.72
N SER A 27 3.11 2.62 -7.01
CA SER A 27 2.09 3.40 -6.31
C SER A 27 1.16 4.14 -7.30
N PRO A 28 -0.17 4.20 -7.03
CA PRO A 28 -0.88 3.54 -5.94
C PRO A 28 -1.11 2.04 -6.22
N THR A 29 -1.02 1.21 -5.18
CA THR A 29 -1.41 -0.20 -5.19
C THR A 29 -2.43 -0.42 -4.07
N PHE A 30 -3.55 -1.06 -4.38
CA PHE A 30 -4.61 -1.41 -3.47
C PHE A 30 -4.68 -2.93 -3.32
N LEU A 31 -4.98 -3.40 -2.11
CA LEU A 31 -5.15 -4.82 -1.81
C LEU A 31 -6.50 -5.01 -1.11
N VAL A 32 -7.40 -5.81 -1.67
CA VAL A 32 -8.70 -6.17 -1.07
C VAL A 32 -8.79 -7.68 -1.00
N GLY A 33 -8.80 -8.20 0.23
CA GLY A 33 -8.54 -9.61 0.48
C GLY A 33 -7.17 -10.02 -0.09
N ASP A 34 -7.19 -11.00 -0.99
CA ASP A 34 -6.03 -11.52 -1.72
C ASP A 34 -5.86 -10.90 -3.13
N GLU A 35 -6.79 -10.03 -3.55
CA GLU A 35 -6.71 -9.35 -4.85
C GLU A 35 -5.87 -8.07 -4.78
N MET A 36 -5.09 -7.82 -5.83
CA MET A 36 -4.25 -6.63 -5.96
C MET A 36 -4.66 -5.81 -7.18
N TRP A 37 -4.79 -4.50 -6.99
CA TRP A 37 -5.09 -3.53 -8.06
C TRP A 37 -4.06 -2.41 -8.10
N PHE A 38 -3.48 -2.16 -9.27
CA PHE A 38 -2.46 -1.14 -9.47
C PHE A 38 -2.98 0.03 -10.33
N GLY A 39 -2.67 1.25 -9.91
CA GLY A 39 -2.99 2.49 -10.62
C GLY A 39 -4.27 3.16 -10.15
N LYS A 40 -4.29 4.49 -10.21
CA LYS A 40 -5.43 5.31 -9.74
C LYS A 40 -6.73 5.04 -10.52
N ASP A 41 -6.62 4.61 -11.78
CA ASP A 41 -7.77 4.37 -12.65
C ASP A 41 -8.57 3.14 -12.21
N ARG A 42 -7.98 2.30 -11.34
CA ARG A 42 -8.65 1.16 -10.70
C ARG A 42 -9.43 1.53 -9.44
N LEU A 43 -9.31 2.76 -8.93
CA LEU A 43 -9.87 3.14 -7.64
C LEU A 43 -11.39 2.93 -7.56
N ARG A 44 -12.12 3.12 -8.66
CA ARG A 44 -13.57 2.86 -8.69
C ARG A 44 -13.85 1.36 -8.51
N ASP A 45 -13.20 0.53 -9.33
CA ASP A 45 -13.29 -0.93 -9.26
C ASP A 45 -12.92 -1.42 -7.84
N VAL A 46 -11.91 -0.80 -7.22
CA VAL A 46 -11.45 -1.11 -5.86
C VAL A 46 -12.55 -0.89 -4.82
N VAL A 47 -13.23 0.25 -4.89
CA VAL A 47 -14.31 0.61 -3.95
C VAL A 47 -15.50 -0.32 -4.12
N GLU A 48 -15.85 -0.66 -5.36
CA GLU A 48 -16.96 -1.57 -5.65
C GLU A 48 -16.69 -2.98 -5.09
N ALA A 49 -15.49 -3.51 -5.26
CA ALA A 49 -15.12 -4.83 -4.74
C ALA A 49 -14.89 -4.86 -3.22
N ALA A 50 -14.61 -3.73 -2.57
CA ALA A 50 -14.53 -3.61 -1.12
C ALA A 50 -15.91 -3.46 -0.42
N ALA A 51 -16.99 -3.23 -1.17
CA ALA A 51 -18.32 -2.93 -0.64
C ALA A 51 -19.18 -4.18 -0.34
N VAL A 52 -18.57 -5.37 -0.33
CA VAL A 52 -19.23 -6.67 -0.07
C VAL A 52 -19.15 -7.04 1.41
#